data_AF-A0A3B9BEI0-F1
#
_entry.id   AF-A0A3B9BEI0-F1
#
_cell.length_a   1.000
_cell.length_b   1.000
_cell.length_c   1.000
_cell.angle_alpha   90.00
_cell.angle_beta   90.00
_cell.angle_gamma   90.00
#
_symmetry.space_group_name_H-M   'P 1'
#
loop_
_entity.id
_entity.type
_entity.pdbx_description
1 polymer ?
#
loop_
_entity_poly.entity_id
_entity_poly.type
_entity_poly.pdbx_seq_one_letter_code
_entity_poly.pdbx_strand_id
1 'polypeptide(L)'
;MIRDAFDLRFGETSWLLPDFDLNFTEKDAGDLSEDNIVVIKGRHDTFLESNSTFYQIRAKEEAPYDLIFTNQIDGKPQRRVNVLFPGEESFKFDLGFIGTKPEPETEKPAVIQPAKTISKEEQAEQRRADARSTFFSFTRQGFVHVLPLGLDHILFVLGLFFLSRKWKPVIYQVSVFTIAHTITLGLATLDLVAAPSNVVEPIIAASIAVVAIENIFFPGYRHVRLLVVFFFGLIHGLGFAGALSAFDLDPTSLVIGLLGFNVGVELGQLAVIALVFGATYWLTEEKAYRKWVVVPGSSLIALMGIY
;
A
#
# COMPACT_ATOMS: atom_id res chain seq x y z
N MET A 1 -10.00 12.03 14.17
CA MET A 1 -9.56 11.13 13.09
C MET A 1 -8.45 11.77 12.25
N ILE A 2 -8.70 12.75 11.37
CA ILE A 2 -7.59 13.45 10.65
C ILE A 2 -6.69 14.23 11.62
N ARG A 3 -7.29 14.90 12.61
CA ARG A 3 -6.56 15.72 13.60
C ARG A 3 -5.54 14.93 14.43
N ASP A 4 -5.71 13.61 14.50
CA ASP A 4 -4.91 12.70 15.30
C ASP A 4 -3.91 11.92 14.43
N ALA A 5 -3.90 12.17 13.11
CA ALA A 5 -3.11 11.40 12.17
C ALA A 5 -1.72 12.01 11.93
N PHE A 6 -1.61 13.33 11.77
CA PHE A 6 -0.34 13.97 11.39
C PHE A 6 -0.16 15.37 11.96
N ASP A 7 1.09 15.83 11.93
CA ASP A 7 1.49 17.23 12.08
C ASP A 7 2.36 17.67 10.88
N LEU A 8 2.41 18.97 10.64
CA LEU A 8 3.24 19.62 9.63
C LEU A 8 4.20 20.61 10.29
N ARG A 9 5.32 20.88 9.63
CA ARG A 9 6.18 22.02 9.93
C ARG A 9 6.73 22.64 8.66
N PHE A 10 7.02 23.93 8.73
CA PHE A 10 7.66 24.70 7.66
C PHE A 10 9.00 25.21 8.19
N GLY A 11 10.10 24.78 7.59
CA GLY A 11 11.44 25.02 8.12
C GLY A 11 11.62 24.40 9.51
N GLU A 12 12.34 25.11 10.38
CA GLU A 12 12.64 24.66 11.74
C GLU A 12 11.60 25.15 12.77
N THR A 13 10.35 25.42 12.33
CA THR A 13 9.24 25.76 13.24
C THR A 13 8.77 24.56 14.05
N SER A 14 7.95 24.82 15.08
CA SER A 14 7.26 23.76 15.82
C SER A 14 6.28 23.00 14.93
N TRP A 15 6.09 21.72 15.24
CA TRP A 15 5.06 20.88 14.64
C TRP A 15 3.67 21.41 14.97
N LEU A 16 2.82 21.54 13.96
CA LEU A 16 1.44 21.98 14.10
C LEU A 16 0.55 21.23 13.11
N LEU A 17 -0.71 21.02 13.48
CA LEU A 17 -1.74 20.66 12.52
C LEU A 17 -2.39 21.96 12.03
N PRO A 18 -2.35 22.28 10.73
CA PRO A 18 -3.04 23.47 10.23
C PRO A 18 -4.54 23.37 10.44
N ASP A 19 -5.18 24.50 10.70
CA ASP A 19 -6.65 24.59 10.67
C ASP A 19 -7.10 24.50 9.21
N PHE A 20 -7.52 23.30 8.81
CA PHE A 20 -8.08 23.03 7.49
C PHE A 20 -9.55 23.44 7.43
N ASP A 21 -9.93 24.10 6.35
CA ASP A 21 -11.31 24.20 5.91
C ASP A 21 -11.73 22.86 5.29
N LEU A 22 -12.64 22.14 5.95
CA LEU A 22 -13.02 20.78 5.62
C LEU A 22 -14.33 20.77 4.81
N ASN A 23 -14.31 20.10 3.67
CA ASN A 23 -15.49 19.83 2.85
C ASN A 23 -15.61 18.34 2.54
N PHE A 24 -16.84 17.88 2.33
CA PHE A 24 -17.15 16.51 1.93
C PHE A 24 -17.48 16.48 0.44
N THR A 25 -16.90 15.54 -0.28
CA THR A 25 -17.08 15.37 -1.72
C THR A 25 -17.09 13.88 -2.06
N GLU A 26 -17.65 13.49 -3.21
CA GLU A 26 -17.40 12.16 -3.75
C GLU A 26 -15.95 12.00 -4.22
N LYS A 27 -15.51 10.75 -4.38
CA LYS A 27 -14.19 10.38 -4.90
C LYS A 27 -13.81 11.13 -6.18
N ASP A 28 -14.77 11.33 -7.09
CA ASP A 28 -14.55 11.97 -8.40
C ASP A 28 -14.94 13.46 -8.43
N ALA A 29 -14.96 14.12 -7.26
CA ALA A 29 -15.33 15.53 -7.11
C ALA A 29 -16.78 15.88 -7.50
N GLY A 30 -17.69 14.89 -7.49
CA GLY A 30 -19.13 15.05 -7.73
C GLY A 30 -19.96 15.30 -6.46
N ASP A 31 -21.28 15.51 -6.66
CA ASP A 31 -22.28 15.65 -5.58
C ASP A 31 -22.53 14.30 -4.89
N LEU A 32 -22.65 14.31 -3.55
CA LEU A 32 -22.76 13.13 -2.70
C LEU A 32 -24.02 12.28 -3.00
N SER A 33 -23.83 10.98 -3.25
CA SER A 33 -24.87 9.94 -3.23
C SER A 33 -24.70 8.96 -2.06
N GLU A 34 -25.77 8.29 -1.65
CA GLU A 34 -25.79 7.42 -0.45
C GLU A 34 -24.92 6.16 -0.57
N ASP A 35 -24.59 5.72 -1.79
CA ASP A 35 -23.83 4.48 -2.05
C ASP A 35 -22.32 4.72 -2.26
N ASN A 36 -21.86 5.98 -2.20
CA ASN A 36 -20.54 6.37 -2.66
C ASN A 36 -19.50 6.55 -1.54
N ILE A 37 -18.23 6.35 -1.91
CA ILE A 37 -17.08 6.64 -1.05
C ILE A 37 -17.01 8.15 -0.81
N VAL A 38 -17.18 8.56 0.44
CA VAL A 38 -17.05 9.96 0.87
C VAL A 38 -15.57 10.30 1.07
N VAL A 39 -15.11 11.35 0.40
CA VAL A 39 -13.77 11.91 0.56
C VAL A 39 -13.85 13.21 1.35
N ILE A 40 -13.02 13.32 2.39
CA ILE A 40 -12.84 14.55 3.16
C ILE A 40 -11.70 15.34 2.53
N LYS A 41 -12.00 16.52 1.99
CA LYS A 41 -11.00 17.43 1.44
C LYS A 41 -10.76 18.57 2.43
N GLY A 42 -9.52 18.71 2.89
CA GLY A 42 -9.08 19.84 3.69
C GLY A 42 -8.26 20.82 2.86
N ARG A 43 -8.56 22.11 2.94
CA ARG A 43 -7.73 23.17 2.35
C ARG A 43 -7.19 24.09 3.44
N HIS A 44 -5.90 24.42 3.35
CA HIS A 44 -5.27 25.40 4.21
C HIS A 44 -4.38 26.30 3.37
N ASP A 45 -4.67 27.61 3.38
CA ASP A 45 -3.88 28.63 2.71
C ASP A 45 -3.02 29.33 3.77
N THR A 46 -1.70 29.38 3.58
CA THR A 46 -0.77 29.99 4.53
C THR A 46 0.33 30.78 3.83
N PHE A 47 0.93 31.72 4.55
CA PHE A 47 2.12 32.44 4.12
C PHE A 47 3.36 31.80 4.76
N LEU A 48 4.36 31.51 3.94
CA LEU A 48 5.63 30.97 4.42
C LEU A 48 6.49 32.11 4.97
N GLU A 49 7.14 31.86 6.12
CA GLU A 49 8.16 32.78 6.63
C GLU A 49 9.37 32.80 5.68
N SER A 50 10.06 33.94 5.59
CA SER A 50 11.17 34.17 4.64
C SER A 50 12.34 33.18 4.79
N ASN A 51 12.43 32.47 5.92
CA ASN A 51 13.46 31.47 6.22
C ASN A 51 12.98 30.00 6.05
N SER A 52 11.72 29.77 5.68
CA SER A 52 11.17 28.43 5.48
C SER A 52 11.68 27.81 4.19
N THR A 53 12.77 27.05 4.29
CA THR A 53 13.44 26.42 3.14
C THR A 53 12.89 25.04 2.80
N PHE A 54 12.08 24.43 3.67
CA PHE A 54 11.46 23.13 3.41
C PHE A 54 10.13 23.00 4.15
N TYR A 55 9.32 22.01 3.79
CA TYR A 55 8.26 21.51 4.68
C TYR A 55 8.43 20.03 4.98
N GLN A 56 7.82 19.57 6.06
CA GLN A 56 7.88 18.18 6.49
C GLN A 56 6.56 17.78 7.15
N ILE A 57 6.21 16.51 6.99
CA ILE A 57 5.05 15.85 7.60
C ILE A 57 5.56 14.84 8.62
N ARG A 58 4.85 14.67 9.72
CA ARG A 58 5.08 13.60 10.69
C ARG A 58 3.78 12.87 10.99
N ALA A 59 3.82 11.55 10.93
CA ALA A 59 2.76 10.71 11.46
C ALA A 59 2.81 10.73 12.99
N LYS A 60 1.68 11.00 13.66
CA LYS A 60 1.64 10.95 15.13
C LYS A 60 1.91 9.51 15.59
N GLU A 61 2.46 9.35 16.79
CA GLU A 61 2.78 8.02 17.34
C GLU A 61 1.54 7.14 17.51
N GLU A 62 0.41 7.76 17.84
CA GLU A 62 -0.89 7.09 18.01
C GLU A 62 -1.77 7.19 16.75
N ALA A 63 -1.18 7.50 15.58
CA ALA A 63 -1.94 7.63 14.35
C ALA A 63 -2.70 6.33 14.04
N PRO A 64 -4.02 6.40 13.76
CA PRO A 64 -4.83 5.20 13.55
C PRO A 64 -4.57 4.51 12.20
N TYR A 65 -3.87 5.17 11.28
CA TYR A 65 -3.63 4.70 9.91
C TYR A 65 -2.22 5.11 9.44
N ASP A 66 -1.68 4.36 8.49
CA ASP A 66 -0.49 4.76 7.73
C ASP A 66 -0.84 5.96 6.81
N LEU A 67 0.09 6.89 6.67
CA LEU A 67 -0.09 8.09 5.87
C LEU A 67 0.61 7.96 4.53
N ILE A 68 -0.14 7.93 3.44
CA ILE A 68 0.39 8.08 2.10
C ILE A 68 0.28 9.56 1.73
N PHE A 69 1.41 10.19 1.38
CA PHE A 69 1.38 11.57 0.88
C PHE A 69 2.19 11.72 -0.41
N THR A 70 1.71 12.62 -1.25
CA THR A 70 2.31 13.01 -2.52
C THR A 70 2.35 14.54 -2.59
N ASN A 71 3.21 15.07 -3.44
CA ASN A 71 3.36 16.49 -3.68
C ASN A 71 2.88 16.83 -5.08
N GLN A 72 2.26 18.00 -5.25
CA GLN A 72 1.97 18.57 -6.56
C GLN A 72 2.44 20.02 -6.59
N ILE A 73 3.13 20.41 -7.68
CA ILE A 73 3.55 21.80 -7.93
C ILE A 73 2.89 22.25 -9.22
N ASP A 74 2.13 23.35 -9.18
CA ASP A 74 1.35 23.86 -10.33
C ASP A 74 0.48 22.78 -10.99
N GLY A 75 -0.14 21.93 -10.18
CA GLY A 75 -0.96 20.80 -10.63
C GLY A 75 -0.16 19.63 -11.22
N LYS A 76 1.18 19.64 -11.16
CA LYS A 76 2.02 18.54 -11.63
C LYS A 76 2.46 17.65 -10.47
N PRO A 77 2.13 16.35 -10.50
CA PRO A 77 2.61 15.38 -9.52
C PRO A 77 4.13 15.33 -9.43
N GLN A 78 4.64 15.31 -8.21
CA GLN A 78 6.04 15.05 -7.91
C GLN A 78 6.28 13.56 -7.77
N ARG A 79 7.47 13.10 -8.13
CA ARG A 79 7.78 11.68 -8.23
C ARG A 79 7.90 10.97 -6.89
N ARG A 80 8.29 11.68 -5.82
CA ARG A 80 8.48 11.00 -4.54
C ARG A 80 7.15 10.80 -3.84
N VAL A 81 6.77 9.53 -3.66
CA VAL A 81 5.64 9.11 -2.82
C VAL A 81 6.21 8.43 -1.59
N ASN A 82 5.71 8.82 -0.42
CA ASN A 82 6.14 8.25 0.84
C ASN A 82 4.92 7.71 1.60
N VAL A 83 5.14 6.57 2.25
CA VAL A 83 4.22 6.00 3.23
C VAL A 83 4.87 6.17 4.60
N LEU A 84 4.21 6.89 5.51
CA LEU A 84 4.66 7.09 6.88
C LEU A 84 3.85 6.20 7.82
N PHE A 85 4.56 5.40 8.60
CA PHE A 85 3.96 4.66 9.70
C PHE A 85 3.89 5.54 10.95
N PRO A 86 3.05 5.19 11.94
CA PRO A 86 2.96 5.97 13.18
C PRO A 86 4.33 6.26 13.81
N GLY A 87 4.58 7.54 14.12
CA GLY A 87 5.85 8.03 14.65
C GLY A 87 6.92 8.41 13.61
N GLU A 88 6.70 8.15 12.31
CA GLU A 88 7.68 8.47 11.27
C GLU A 88 7.55 9.89 10.73
N GLU A 89 8.68 10.45 10.32
CA GLU A 89 8.75 11.75 9.63
C GLU A 89 9.01 11.56 8.13
N SER A 90 8.40 12.44 7.33
CA SER A 90 8.71 12.56 5.92
C SER A 90 10.13 13.06 5.70
N PHE A 91 10.58 12.99 4.46
CA PHE A 91 11.71 13.78 4.01
C PHE A 91 11.38 15.28 4.08
N LYS A 92 12.42 16.10 4.19
CA LYS A 92 12.32 17.56 4.03
C LYS A 92 12.09 17.88 2.56
N PHE A 93 10.90 18.33 2.20
CA PHE A 93 10.58 18.75 0.85
C PHE A 93 11.03 20.19 0.64
N ASP A 94 11.99 20.40 -0.25
CA ASP A 94 12.61 21.70 -0.52
C ASP A 94 11.59 22.69 -1.09
N LEU A 95 11.42 23.84 -0.44
CA LEU A 95 10.53 24.93 -0.84
C LEU A 95 11.25 26.06 -1.57
N GLY A 96 12.56 25.95 -1.83
CA GLY A 96 13.36 27.00 -2.46
C GLY A 96 12.91 27.42 -3.86
N PHE A 97 12.01 26.65 -4.50
CA PHE A 97 11.36 27.02 -5.75
C PHE A 97 10.22 28.05 -5.58
N ILE A 98 9.62 28.14 -4.38
CA ILE A 98 8.62 29.13 -4.02
C ILE A 98 9.38 30.40 -3.64
N GLY A 99 9.73 31.20 -4.66
CA GLY A 99 10.60 32.35 -4.49
C GLY A 99 10.14 33.32 -3.41
N THR A 100 11.06 33.67 -2.51
CA THR A 100 10.96 34.86 -1.68
C THR A 100 10.89 36.08 -2.59
N LYS A 101 9.76 36.80 -2.59
CA LYS A 101 9.82 38.22 -2.98
C LYS A 101 10.76 38.89 -1.96
N PRO A 102 11.83 39.58 -2.39
CA PRO A 102 12.55 40.44 -1.46
C PRO A 102 11.55 41.50 -0.96
N GLU A 103 11.49 41.69 0.36
CA GLU A 103 10.96 42.94 0.91
C GLU A 103 11.65 44.11 0.19
N PRO A 104 10.96 45.24 -0.05
CA PRO A 104 11.60 46.43 -0.59
C PRO A 104 12.45 47.07 0.51
N GLU A 105 13.57 46.45 0.86
CA GLU A 105 14.64 47.10 1.60
C GLU A 105 15.42 47.99 0.63
N THR A 106 15.38 49.28 0.93
CA THR A 106 16.25 50.36 0.45
C THR A 106 17.60 49.91 -0.12
N GLU A 107 17.80 50.23 -1.40
CA GLU A 107 19.09 50.43 -2.09
C GLU A 107 20.30 49.63 -1.56
N LYS A 108 20.35 48.33 -1.85
CA LYS A 108 21.61 47.62 -2.11
C LYS A 108 21.48 46.80 -3.39
N PRO A 109 22.52 46.74 -4.27
CA PRO A 109 22.42 46.00 -5.51
C PRO A 109 22.10 44.53 -5.22
N ALA A 110 20.94 44.07 -5.68
CA ALA A 110 20.53 42.69 -5.57
C ALA A 110 21.55 41.82 -6.32
N VAL A 111 22.36 41.05 -5.58
CA VAL A 111 23.01 39.88 -6.13
C VAL A 111 21.89 38.87 -6.38
N ILE A 112 21.36 38.87 -7.60
CA ILE A 112 20.50 37.81 -8.09
C ILE A 112 21.36 36.55 -8.05
N GLN A 113 21.18 35.73 -7.01
CA GLN A 113 21.73 34.38 -7.03
C GLN A 113 21.05 33.66 -8.20
N PRO A 114 21.81 33.17 -9.19
CA PRO A 114 21.20 32.44 -10.29
C PRO A 114 20.49 31.23 -9.70
N ALA A 115 19.25 30.98 -10.15
CA ALA A 115 18.51 29.77 -9.84
C ALA A 115 19.46 28.57 -9.95
N LYS A 116 19.60 27.80 -8.86
CA LYS A 116 20.56 26.70 -8.76
C LYS A 116 20.31 25.75 -9.94
N THR A 117 21.16 25.82 -10.96
CA THR A 117 21.05 24.95 -12.13
C THR A 117 21.55 23.59 -11.69
N ILE A 118 20.63 22.76 -11.20
CA ILE A 118 20.92 21.39 -10.79
C ILE A 118 21.49 20.67 -12.02
N SER A 119 22.68 20.09 -11.88
CA SER A 119 23.32 19.36 -12.97
C SER A 119 22.46 18.16 -13.40
N LYS A 120 22.58 17.73 -14.66
CA LYS A 120 21.85 16.54 -15.16
C LYS A 120 22.14 15.29 -14.32
N GLU A 121 23.34 15.21 -13.74
CA GLU A 121 23.77 14.11 -12.86
C GLU A 121 23.07 14.17 -11.51
N GLU A 122 23.03 15.33 -10.85
CA GLU A 122 22.30 15.51 -9.59
C GLU A 122 20.80 15.23 -9.75
N GLN A 123 20.18 15.67 -10.86
CA GLN A 123 18.78 15.35 -11.15
C GLN A 123 18.57 13.84 -11.36
N ALA A 124 19.51 13.14 -11.99
CA ALA A 124 19.41 11.71 -12.20
C ALA A 124 19.54 10.94 -10.87
N GLU A 125 20.43 11.37 -9.99
CA GLU A 125 20.60 10.76 -8.67
C GLU A 125 19.39 11.01 -7.77
N GLN A 126 18.82 12.22 -7.78
CA GLN A 126 17.58 12.52 -7.07
C GLN A 126 16.43 11.62 -7.55
N ARG A 127 16.25 11.45 -8.86
CA ARG A 127 15.24 10.53 -9.41
C ARG A 127 15.42 9.09 -8.94
N ARG A 128 16.66 8.62 -8.80
CA ARG A 128 16.97 7.27 -8.29
C ARG A 128 16.67 7.16 -6.80
N ALA A 129 17.00 8.20 -6.03
CA ALA A 129 16.68 8.25 -4.61
C ALA A 129 15.16 8.22 -4.37
N ASP A 130 14.39 9.01 -5.15
CA ASP A 130 12.92 9.04 -5.09
C ASP A 130 12.31 7.67 -5.44
N ALA A 131 12.82 7.03 -6.49
CA ALA A 131 12.42 5.69 -6.90
C ALA A 131 12.69 4.65 -5.80
N ARG A 132 13.89 4.67 -5.20
CA ARG A 132 14.26 3.76 -4.11
C ARG A 132 13.38 3.98 -2.88
N SER A 133 13.17 5.23 -2.48
CA SER A 133 12.31 5.60 -1.36
C SER A 133 10.89 5.07 -1.57
N THR A 134 10.31 5.33 -2.75
CA THR A 134 8.97 4.87 -3.11
C THR A 134 8.91 3.33 -3.07
N PHE A 135 9.87 2.65 -3.70
CA PHE A 135 9.93 1.19 -3.72
C PHE A 135 9.94 0.57 -2.32
N PHE A 136 10.80 1.06 -1.42
CA PHE A 136 10.91 0.50 -0.06
C PHE A 136 9.69 0.81 0.81
N SER A 137 9.14 2.04 0.72
CA SER A 137 7.89 2.39 1.42
C SER A 137 6.75 1.46 1.01
N PHE A 138 6.57 1.24 -0.29
CA PHE A 138 5.54 0.34 -0.78
C PHE A 138 5.84 -1.14 -0.51
N THR A 139 7.12 -1.55 -0.51
CA THR A 139 7.50 -2.92 -0.10
C THR A 139 7.10 -3.20 1.34
N ARG A 140 7.33 -2.25 2.25
CA ARG A 140 6.84 -2.37 3.62
C ARG A 140 5.31 -2.41 3.66
N GLN A 141 4.63 -1.56 2.90
CA GLN A 141 3.17 -1.56 2.83
C GLN A 141 2.61 -2.91 2.35
N GLY A 142 3.19 -3.49 1.31
CA GLY A 142 2.80 -4.80 0.80
C GLY A 142 3.05 -5.93 1.79
N PHE A 143 4.12 -5.84 2.58
CA PHE A 143 4.39 -6.81 3.63
C PHE A 143 3.32 -6.75 4.73
N VAL A 144 3.05 -5.56 5.28
CA VAL A 144 2.06 -5.40 6.36
C VAL A 144 0.64 -5.67 5.89
N HIS A 145 0.36 -5.38 4.61
CA HIS A 145 -0.89 -5.74 3.94
C HIS A 145 -1.16 -7.24 4.01
N VAL A 146 -0.14 -8.10 3.99
CA VAL A 146 -0.31 -9.54 4.21
C VAL A 146 -0.20 -9.90 5.69
N LEU A 147 0.90 -9.53 6.35
CA LEU A 147 1.18 -9.92 7.73
C LEU A 147 1.60 -8.68 8.54
N PRO A 148 0.80 -8.25 9.54
CA PRO A 148 -0.31 -8.97 10.19
C PRO A 148 -1.72 -8.62 9.69
N LEU A 149 -1.90 -7.66 8.79
CA LEU A 149 -3.22 -7.05 8.54
C LEU A 149 -4.12 -7.87 7.59
N GLY A 150 -3.53 -8.59 6.64
CA GLY A 150 -4.24 -9.33 5.58
C GLY A 150 -4.66 -10.72 6.02
N LEU A 151 -5.68 -10.79 6.88
CA LEU A 151 -6.19 -12.07 7.37
C LEU A 151 -6.60 -13.01 6.23
N ASP A 152 -7.23 -12.47 5.19
CA ASP A 152 -7.59 -13.18 3.96
C ASP A 152 -6.36 -13.80 3.24
N HIS A 153 -5.28 -13.03 3.05
CA HIS A 153 -4.02 -13.54 2.51
C HIS A 153 -3.41 -14.63 3.41
N ILE A 154 -3.40 -14.43 4.73
CA ILE A 154 -2.88 -15.40 5.70
C ILE A 154 -3.67 -16.71 5.59
N LEU A 155 -5.00 -16.65 5.67
CA LEU A 155 -5.87 -17.82 5.58
C LEU A 155 -5.73 -18.55 4.24
N PHE A 156 -5.63 -17.79 3.14
CA PHE A 156 -5.40 -18.35 1.81
C PHE A 156 -4.07 -19.12 1.75
N VAL A 157 -2.96 -18.50 2.16
CA VAL A 157 -1.62 -19.11 2.17
C VAL A 157 -1.57 -20.35 3.08
N LEU A 158 -2.20 -20.29 4.27
CA LEU A 158 -2.35 -21.46 5.14
C LEU A 158 -3.11 -22.59 4.44
N GLY A 159 -4.20 -22.26 3.75
CA GLY A 159 -4.94 -23.20 2.92
C GLY A 159 -4.08 -23.84 1.83
N LEU A 160 -3.24 -23.07 1.14
CA LEU A 160 -2.31 -23.62 0.14
C LEU A 160 -1.27 -24.55 0.77
N PHE A 161 -0.71 -24.16 1.91
CA PHE A 161 0.32 -24.92 2.63
C PHE A 161 -0.22 -26.26 3.17
N PHE A 162 -1.45 -26.28 3.71
CA PHE A 162 -2.04 -27.49 4.28
C PHE A 162 -2.27 -28.61 3.26
N LEU A 163 -2.48 -28.30 1.97
CA LEU A 163 -2.58 -29.34 0.95
C LEU A 163 -1.24 -30.02 0.65
N SER A 164 -0.15 -29.26 0.66
CA SER A 164 1.17 -29.74 0.25
C SER A 164 2.27 -28.97 0.95
N ARG A 165 3.00 -29.65 1.85
CA ARG A 165 4.20 -29.11 2.52
C ARG A 165 5.43 -29.00 1.59
N LYS A 166 5.31 -29.39 0.33
CA LYS A 166 6.41 -29.27 -0.64
C LYS A 166 6.59 -27.79 -1.01
N TRP A 167 7.80 -27.28 -0.78
CA TRP A 167 8.16 -25.88 -1.05
C TRP A 167 7.88 -25.45 -2.50
N LYS A 168 8.23 -26.28 -3.49
CA LYS A 168 8.04 -25.95 -4.91
C LYS A 168 6.56 -25.67 -5.26
N PRO A 169 5.60 -26.58 -5.02
CA PRO A 169 4.18 -26.30 -5.25
C PRO A 169 3.64 -25.06 -4.51
N VAL A 170 4.05 -24.84 -3.26
CA VAL A 170 3.54 -23.71 -2.47
C VAL A 170 4.05 -22.38 -3.04
N ILE A 171 5.35 -22.28 -3.31
CA ILE A 171 5.96 -21.09 -3.90
C ILE A 171 5.33 -20.79 -5.26
N TYR A 172 5.17 -21.79 -6.14
CA TYR A 172 4.52 -21.57 -7.43
C TYR A 172 3.09 -21.05 -7.31
N GLN A 173 2.28 -21.59 -6.40
CA GLN A 173 0.92 -21.11 -6.20
C GLN A 173 0.91 -19.66 -5.69
N VAL A 174 1.75 -19.36 -4.70
CA VAL A 174 1.87 -18.01 -4.14
C VAL A 174 2.32 -17.00 -5.20
N SER A 175 3.37 -17.29 -5.96
CA SER A 175 3.83 -16.37 -7.02
C SER A 175 2.78 -16.21 -8.14
N VAL A 176 2.06 -17.27 -8.53
CA VAL A 176 0.96 -17.18 -9.51
C VAL A 176 -0.18 -16.30 -8.99
N PHE A 177 -0.54 -16.44 -7.71
CA PHE A 177 -1.50 -15.57 -7.05
C PHE A 177 -1.04 -14.12 -7.09
N THR A 178 0.21 -13.84 -6.73
CA THR A 178 0.77 -12.48 -6.69
C THR A 178 0.81 -11.85 -8.08
N ILE A 179 1.14 -12.61 -9.13
CA ILE A 179 1.10 -12.13 -10.51
C ILE A 179 -0.34 -11.74 -10.89
N ALA A 180 -1.33 -12.60 -10.64
CA ALA A 180 -2.73 -12.31 -10.95
C ALA A 180 -3.25 -11.09 -10.15
N HIS A 181 -2.91 -11.04 -8.88
CA HIS A 181 -3.20 -9.93 -7.99
C HIS A 181 -2.61 -8.62 -8.53
N THR A 182 -1.34 -8.63 -8.95
CA THR A 182 -0.65 -7.48 -9.54
C THR A 182 -1.37 -6.96 -10.77
N ILE A 183 -1.80 -7.86 -11.67
CA ILE A 183 -2.51 -7.50 -12.90
C ILE A 183 -3.76 -6.71 -12.55
N THR A 184 -4.58 -7.26 -11.66
CA THR A 184 -5.89 -6.65 -11.38
C THR A 184 -5.78 -5.40 -10.51
N LEU A 185 -4.86 -5.39 -9.55
CA LEU A 185 -4.53 -4.18 -8.78
C LEU A 185 -4.05 -3.05 -9.70
N GLY A 186 -3.18 -3.37 -10.67
CA GLY A 186 -2.70 -2.39 -11.65
C GLY A 186 -3.83 -1.86 -12.54
N LEU A 187 -4.67 -2.74 -13.08
CA LEU A 187 -5.83 -2.35 -13.88
C LEU A 187 -6.81 -1.46 -13.10
N ALA A 188 -7.09 -1.82 -11.85
CA ALA A 188 -8.01 -1.08 -11.01
C ALA A 188 -7.42 0.23 -10.49
N THR A 189 -6.10 0.31 -10.29
CA THR A 189 -5.43 1.59 -9.98
C THR A 189 -5.45 2.56 -11.17
N LEU A 190 -5.42 2.03 -12.40
CA LEU A 190 -5.58 2.81 -13.63
C LEU A 190 -7.05 3.11 -13.97
N ASP A 191 -7.99 2.77 -13.07
CA ASP A 191 -9.43 2.94 -13.25
C ASP A 191 -9.98 2.21 -14.50
N LEU A 192 -9.29 1.17 -14.98
CA LEU A 192 -9.72 0.35 -16.11
C LEU A 192 -10.71 -0.74 -15.71
N VAL A 193 -10.70 -1.12 -14.43
CA VAL A 193 -11.60 -2.11 -13.83
C VAL A 193 -12.01 -1.62 -12.46
N ALA A 194 -13.31 -1.52 -12.21
CA ALA A 194 -13.88 -1.21 -10.90
C ALA A 194 -14.94 -2.26 -10.55
N ALA A 195 -14.94 -2.69 -9.30
CA ALA A 195 -15.96 -3.58 -8.75
C ALA A 195 -16.27 -3.14 -7.32
N PRO A 196 -17.54 -3.19 -6.89
CA PRO A 196 -17.91 -2.72 -5.57
C PRO A 196 -17.46 -3.72 -4.50
N SER A 197 -16.91 -3.23 -3.38
CA SER A 197 -16.31 -4.07 -2.33
C SER A 197 -17.31 -5.05 -1.72
N ASN A 198 -18.60 -4.68 -1.63
CA ASN A 198 -19.68 -5.56 -1.15
C ASN A 198 -19.89 -6.81 -2.02
N VAL A 199 -19.37 -6.84 -3.25
CA VAL A 199 -19.36 -8.03 -4.12
C VAL A 199 -18.01 -8.73 -4.07
N VAL A 200 -16.92 -7.96 -4.11
CA VAL A 200 -15.55 -8.50 -4.14
C VAL A 200 -15.20 -9.24 -2.86
N GLU A 201 -15.46 -8.65 -1.69
CA GLU A 201 -15.07 -9.20 -0.38
C GLU A 201 -15.75 -10.56 -0.10
N PRO A 202 -17.08 -10.75 -0.31
CA PRO A 202 -17.69 -12.07 -0.15
C PRO A 202 -17.14 -13.13 -1.12
N ILE A 203 -16.77 -12.74 -2.34
CA ILE A 203 -16.16 -13.69 -3.30
C ILE A 203 -14.76 -14.09 -2.84
N ILE A 204 -13.97 -13.17 -2.29
CA ILE A 204 -12.68 -13.49 -1.67
C ILE A 204 -12.88 -14.47 -0.52
N ALA A 205 -13.79 -14.21 0.40
CA ALA A 205 -14.09 -15.10 1.52
C ALA A 205 -14.54 -16.49 1.05
N ALA A 206 -15.45 -16.56 0.07
CA ALA A 206 -15.90 -17.81 -0.54
C ALA A 206 -14.75 -18.57 -1.21
N SER A 207 -13.82 -17.88 -1.87
CA SER A 207 -12.65 -18.50 -2.49
C SER A 207 -11.75 -19.20 -1.47
N ILE A 208 -11.54 -18.56 -0.31
CA ILE A 208 -10.78 -19.11 0.82
C ILE A 208 -11.48 -20.35 1.38
N ALA A 209 -12.81 -20.29 1.55
CA ALA A 209 -13.60 -21.43 1.99
C ALA A 209 -13.49 -22.60 1.00
N VAL A 210 -13.55 -22.34 -0.31
CA VAL A 210 -13.40 -23.36 -1.35
C VAL A 210 -12.03 -24.04 -1.28
N VAL A 211 -10.93 -23.28 -1.16
CA VAL A 211 -9.58 -23.85 -1.00
C VAL A 211 -9.49 -24.74 0.24
N ALA A 212 -10.08 -24.30 1.36
CA ALA A 212 -10.04 -25.04 2.60
C ALA A 212 -10.89 -26.33 2.56
N ILE A 213 -12.08 -26.26 1.96
CA ILE A 213 -12.95 -27.43 1.73
C ILE A 213 -12.25 -28.43 0.80
N GLU A 214 -11.60 -27.95 -0.27
CA GLU A 214 -10.82 -28.79 -1.19
C GLU A 214 -9.76 -29.60 -0.43
N ASN A 215 -9.04 -28.99 0.52
CA ASN A 215 -8.04 -29.68 1.35
C ASN A 215 -8.61 -30.85 2.18
N ILE A 216 -9.89 -30.77 2.54
CA ILE A 216 -10.56 -31.81 3.33
C ILE A 216 -10.97 -32.96 2.41
N PHE A 217 -11.64 -32.68 1.31
CA PHE A 217 -12.29 -33.71 0.48
C PHE A 217 -11.41 -34.26 -0.65
N PHE A 218 -10.46 -33.48 -1.16
CA PHE A 218 -9.61 -33.85 -2.30
C PHE A 218 -8.13 -33.82 -1.92
N PRO A 219 -7.63 -34.84 -1.20
CA PRO A 219 -6.23 -34.89 -0.81
C PRO A 219 -5.33 -35.06 -2.04
N GLY A 220 -4.47 -34.07 -2.30
CA GLY A 220 -3.41 -34.14 -3.31
C GLY A 220 -3.36 -32.92 -4.24
N TYR A 221 -2.14 -32.48 -4.56
CA TYR A 221 -1.91 -31.37 -5.48
C TYR A 221 -2.25 -31.74 -6.93
N ARG A 222 -3.04 -30.91 -7.60
CA ARG A 222 -3.35 -31.00 -9.04
C ARG A 222 -2.89 -29.73 -9.75
N HIS A 223 -2.32 -29.85 -10.95
CA HIS A 223 -1.85 -28.69 -11.71
C HIS A 223 -2.95 -27.68 -12.05
N VAL A 224 -4.21 -28.14 -12.21
CA VAL A 224 -5.40 -27.27 -12.43
C VAL A 224 -5.58 -26.27 -11.29
N ARG A 225 -5.08 -26.58 -10.09
CA ARG A 225 -5.13 -25.67 -8.93
C ARG A 225 -4.43 -24.34 -9.20
N LEU A 226 -3.39 -24.31 -10.04
CA LEU A 226 -2.73 -23.06 -10.42
C LEU A 226 -3.68 -22.11 -11.16
N LEU A 227 -4.60 -22.65 -11.99
CA LEU A 227 -5.61 -21.82 -12.65
C LEU A 227 -6.60 -21.25 -11.64
N VAL A 228 -7.05 -22.07 -10.68
CA VAL A 228 -7.95 -21.62 -9.60
C VAL A 228 -7.30 -20.51 -8.78
N VAL A 229 -6.06 -20.72 -8.36
CA VAL A 229 -5.27 -19.73 -7.60
C VAL A 229 -5.03 -18.46 -8.39
N PHE A 230 -4.81 -18.56 -9.71
CA PHE A 230 -4.71 -17.40 -10.59
C PHE A 230 -6.02 -16.59 -10.60
N PHE A 231 -7.17 -17.22 -10.81
CA PHE A 231 -8.46 -16.50 -10.80
C PHE A 231 -8.78 -15.87 -9.44
N PHE A 232 -8.46 -16.56 -8.35
CA PHE A 232 -8.59 -15.98 -7.02
C PHE A 232 -7.68 -14.78 -6.82
N GLY A 233 -6.42 -14.85 -7.28
CA GLY A 233 -5.53 -13.69 -7.27
C GLY A 233 -6.07 -12.51 -8.05
N LEU A 234 -6.71 -12.73 -9.22
CA LEU A 234 -7.34 -11.65 -9.98
C LEU A 234 -8.43 -10.93 -9.15
N ILE A 235 -9.36 -11.70 -8.58
CA ILE A 235 -10.47 -11.13 -7.79
C ILE A 235 -9.93 -10.42 -6.54
N HIS A 236 -8.95 -11.03 -5.88
CA HIS A 236 -8.34 -10.48 -4.66
C HIS A 236 -7.69 -9.12 -4.92
N GLY A 237 -7.04 -8.93 -6.08
CA GLY A 237 -6.44 -7.66 -6.46
C GLY A 237 -7.41 -6.47 -6.57
N LEU A 238 -8.72 -6.72 -6.69
CA LEU A 238 -9.74 -5.67 -6.71
C LEU A 238 -10.01 -5.08 -5.31
N GLY A 239 -9.80 -5.84 -4.23
CA GLY A 239 -10.16 -5.42 -2.87
C GLY A 239 -9.34 -4.22 -2.36
N PHE A 240 -8.13 -4.01 -2.88
CA PHE A 240 -7.20 -2.97 -2.41
C PHE A 240 -7.12 -1.72 -3.31
N ALA A 241 -7.70 -1.77 -4.51
CA ALA A 241 -7.44 -0.77 -5.56
C ALA A 241 -8.05 0.62 -5.28
N GLY A 242 -9.09 0.70 -4.45
CA GLY A 242 -9.75 1.96 -4.11
C GLY A 242 -8.82 2.95 -3.39
N ALA A 243 -7.88 2.46 -2.59
CA ALA A 243 -6.97 3.30 -1.80
C ALA A 243 -5.89 3.99 -2.65
N LEU A 244 -5.42 3.34 -3.71
CA LEU A 244 -4.32 3.84 -4.54
C LEU A 244 -4.80 4.70 -5.72
N SER A 245 -5.97 4.38 -6.28
CA SER A 245 -6.60 5.16 -7.36
C SER A 245 -7.00 6.58 -6.94
N ALA A 246 -7.15 6.85 -5.64
CA ALA A 246 -7.45 8.18 -5.12
C ALA A 246 -6.27 9.18 -5.23
N PHE A 247 -5.06 8.68 -5.52
CA PHE A 247 -3.88 9.53 -5.65
C PHE A 247 -3.54 9.77 -7.12
N ASP A 248 -3.49 11.03 -7.52
CA ASP A 248 -2.96 11.46 -8.82
C ASP A 248 -1.42 11.40 -8.80
N LEU A 249 -0.91 10.16 -8.88
CA LEU A 249 0.52 9.85 -8.80
C LEU A 249 1.22 10.05 -10.14
N ASP A 250 2.49 10.43 -10.10
CA ASP A 250 3.36 10.34 -11.29
C ASP A 250 3.38 8.87 -11.80
N PRO A 251 3.19 8.62 -13.11
CA PRO A 251 3.11 7.27 -13.66
C PRO A 251 4.33 6.40 -13.36
N THR A 252 5.53 7.00 -13.27
CA THR A 252 6.75 6.25 -12.94
C THR A 252 6.69 5.76 -11.50
N SER A 253 6.27 6.64 -10.60
CA SER A 253 6.12 6.34 -9.17
C SER A 253 5.02 5.34 -8.89
N LEU A 254 3.93 5.39 -9.65
CA LEU A 254 2.88 4.38 -9.61
C LEU A 254 3.43 2.99 -9.94
N VAL A 255 4.16 2.84 -11.05
CA VAL A 255 4.74 1.55 -11.45
C VAL A 255 5.74 1.06 -10.40
N ILE A 256 6.61 1.93 -9.90
CA ILE A 256 7.59 1.58 -8.88
C ILE A 256 6.91 1.18 -7.56
N GLY A 257 5.86 1.91 -7.17
CA GLY A 257 5.06 1.62 -5.99
C GLY A 257 4.35 0.27 -6.11
N LEU A 258 3.71 -0.02 -7.24
CA LEU A 258 3.06 -1.31 -7.51
C LEU A 258 4.07 -2.47 -7.49
N LEU A 259 5.25 -2.29 -8.08
CA LEU A 259 6.32 -3.31 -8.02
C LEU A 259 6.79 -3.53 -6.58
N GLY A 260 7.07 -2.46 -5.84
CA GLY A 260 7.47 -2.54 -4.43
C GLY A 260 6.41 -3.25 -3.59
N PHE A 261 5.14 -2.84 -3.73
CA PHE A 261 4.02 -3.44 -3.03
C PHE A 261 3.93 -4.94 -3.25
N ASN A 262 3.98 -5.41 -4.50
CA ASN A 262 3.86 -6.85 -4.78
C ASN A 262 5.09 -7.65 -4.32
N VAL A 263 6.28 -7.06 -4.31
CA VAL A 263 7.46 -7.67 -3.65
C VAL A 263 7.20 -7.81 -2.15
N GLY A 264 6.63 -6.78 -1.51
CA GLY A 264 6.19 -6.83 -0.12
C GLY A 264 5.18 -7.94 0.16
N VAL A 265 4.16 -8.07 -0.70
CA VAL A 265 3.14 -9.12 -0.61
C VAL A 265 3.77 -10.50 -0.67
N GLU A 266 4.65 -10.76 -1.65
CA GLU A 266 5.32 -12.05 -1.77
C GLU A 266 6.19 -12.35 -0.54
N LEU A 267 6.92 -11.37 0.00
CA LEU A 267 7.68 -11.52 1.24
C LEU A 267 6.79 -11.82 2.44
N GLY A 268 5.63 -11.17 2.56
CA GLY A 268 4.65 -11.42 3.61
C GLY A 268 4.10 -12.85 3.53
N GLN A 269 3.75 -13.32 2.33
CA GLN A 269 3.27 -14.69 2.12
C GLN A 269 4.35 -15.72 2.45
N LEU A 270 5.60 -15.47 2.05
CA LEU A 270 6.74 -16.32 2.40
C LEU A 270 7.00 -16.35 3.92
N ALA A 271 6.81 -15.23 4.62
CA ALA A 271 6.89 -15.18 6.07
C ALA A 271 5.81 -16.05 6.72
N VAL A 272 4.56 -15.99 6.25
CA VAL A 272 3.47 -16.87 6.72
C VAL A 272 3.83 -18.34 6.49
N ILE A 273 4.35 -18.70 5.31
CA ILE A 273 4.81 -20.06 4.99
C ILE A 273 5.91 -20.51 5.95
N ALA A 274 6.90 -19.66 6.21
CA ALA A 274 8.01 -19.99 7.11
C ALA A 274 7.51 -20.23 8.55
N LEU A 275 6.58 -19.41 9.04
CA LEU A 275 5.98 -19.55 10.36
C LEU A 275 5.21 -20.88 10.51
N VAL A 276 4.30 -21.19 9.56
CA VAL A 276 3.51 -22.43 9.62
C VAL A 276 4.39 -23.66 9.39
N PHE A 277 5.42 -23.55 8.55
CA PHE A 277 6.40 -24.62 8.36
C PHE A 277 7.15 -24.90 9.67
N GLY A 278 7.68 -23.87 10.33
CA GLY A 278 8.33 -24.01 11.64
C GLY A 278 7.41 -24.62 12.70
N ALA A 279 6.17 -24.16 12.79
CA ALA A 279 5.17 -24.66 13.73
C ALA A 279 4.78 -26.14 13.50
N THR A 280 4.91 -26.64 12.27
CA THR A 280 4.48 -27.99 11.88
C THR A 280 5.64 -28.92 11.51
N TYR A 281 6.89 -28.46 11.61
CA TYR A 281 8.08 -29.18 11.18
C TYR A 281 8.26 -30.55 11.86
N TRP A 282 7.91 -30.62 13.15
CA TRP A 282 8.00 -31.83 13.98
C TRP A 282 7.03 -32.95 13.58
N LEU A 283 5.97 -32.64 12.82
CA LEU A 283 4.96 -33.62 12.40
C LEU A 283 5.35 -34.31 11.09
N THR A 284 6.34 -35.19 11.12
CA THR A 284 6.85 -35.86 9.91
C THR A 284 5.86 -36.86 9.29
N GLU A 285 5.04 -37.53 10.10
CA GLU A 285 4.06 -38.51 9.63
C GLU A 285 2.87 -37.82 8.92
N GLU A 286 2.65 -38.15 7.64
CA GLU A 286 1.60 -37.53 6.83
C GLU A 286 0.18 -37.75 7.37
N LYS A 287 -0.09 -38.93 7.95
CA LYS A 287 -1.40 -39.24 8.55
C LYS A 287 -1.65 -38.39 9.80
N ALA A 288 -0.64 -38.24 10.66
CA ALA A 288 -0.72 -37.40 11.85
C ALA A 288 -0.86 -35.92 11.46
N TYR A 289 -0.06 -35.44 10.51
CA TYR A 289 -0.16 -34.07 9.98
C TYR A 289 -1.55 -33.79 9.42
N ARG A 290 -2.11 -34.71 8.63
CA ARG A 290 -3.46 -34.55 8.09
C ARG A 290 -4.52 -34.49 9.19
N LYS A 291 -4.46 -35.40 10.16
CA LYS A 291 -5.44 -35.50 11.24
C LYS A 291 -5.42 -34.30 12.18
N TRP A 292 -4.22 -33.82 12.55
CA TRP A 292 -4.04 -32.81 13.59
C TRP A 292 -3.93 -31.37 13.05
N VAL A 293 -3.48 -31.19 11.81
CA VAL A 293 -3.25 -29.86 11.24
C VAL A 293 -4.19 -29.60 10.07
N VAL A 294 -4.14 -30.43 9.02
CA VAL A 294 -4.84 -30.14 7.76
C VAL A 294 -6.35 -30.09 7.95
N VAL A 295 -6.95 -31.14 8.54
CA VAL A 295 -8.41 -31.21 8.69
C VAL A 295 -8.94 -30.15 9.67
N PRO A 296 -8.40 -30.01 10.90
CA PRO A 296 -8.88 -28.99 11.82
C PRO A 296 -8.61 -27.57 11.31
N GLY A 297 -7.41 -27.30 10.80
CA GLY A 297 -7.03 -25.98 10.28
C GLY A 297 -7.86 -25.58 9.07
N SER A 298 -8.06 -26.49 8.10
CA SER A 298 -8.91 -26.20 6.94
C SER A 298 -10.39 -26.09 7.33
N SER A 299 -10.85 -26.82 8.34
CA SER A 299 -12.24 -26.65 8.83
C SER A 299 -12.45 -25.28 9.45
N LEU A 300 -11.49 -24.78 10.23
CA LEU A 300 -11.53 -23.44 10.80
C LEU A 300 -11.52 -22.36 9.70
N ILE A 301 -10.60 -22.49 8.72
CA ILE A 301 -10.53 -21.57 7.58
C ILE A 301 -11.84 -21.57 6.80
N ALA A 302 -12.43 -22.75 6.54
CA ALA A 302 -13.70 -22.86 5.83
C ALA A 302 -14.85 -22.19 6.60
N LEU A 303 -14.91 -22.36 7.93
CA LEU A 303 -15.93 -21.70 8.76
C LEU A 303 -15.76 -20.17 8.74
N MET A 304 -14.53 -19.67 8.82
CA MET A 304 -14.24 -18.24 8.75
C MET A 304 -14.57 -17.63 7.39
N GLY A 305 -14.38 -18.36 6.30
CA GLY A 305 -14.72 -17.87 4.95
C GLY A 305 -16.21 -17.94 4.61
N ILE A 306 -17.01 -18.69 5.37
CA ILE A 306 -18.47 -18.82 5.19
C ILE A 306 -19.25 -17.82 6.06
N TYR A 307 -18.71 -17.47 7.24
CA TYR A 307 -19.30 -16.50 8.17
C TYR A 307 -19.18 -15.07 7.63
#